data_AF-A0A7C1TV63-F1
#
_entry.id   AF-A0A7C1TV63-F1
#
_cell.length_a   1.000
_cell.length_b   1.000
_cell.length_c   1.000
_cell.angle_alpha   90.00
_cell.angle_beta   90.00
_cell.angle_gamma   90.00
#
_symmetry.space_group_name_H-M   'P 1'
#
loop_
_entity.id
_entity.type
_entity.pdbx_description
1 polymer ?
#
loop_
_entity_poly.entity_id
_entity_poly.type
_entity_poly.pdbx_seq_one_letter_code
_entity_poly.pdbx_strand_id
1 'polypeptide(L)'
;MRGIHKGHVLGVSAFLAIPFAIFMSKAMALLFVIAAVLGLAADWARERTLPTLSKPFSILFALIAAYGLTSTLWSISPDNSLGLTLPLAGTFLGGLVLVSLGSRLHEDERPFFEAALIIGVVTGFALLAFEMFSPLVLTRFLNKVVMNREIIVNYTQQNYYKTGATVAVLMAWPALATLWRRGSKVGSMALLVVVIATILASGSGASILGFFVGLTVFAMAYLLRRRAAAIFTVMIVFAVAAMPLAPRLLPSPQSIEDSMPYLPNSVFPRIFIWKSASGYIAETPILGKGLDSSRAISTIEDKVFFAPNIKHNPQSEPIPLHPHSAIL
;
A
#
# COMPACT_ATOMS: atom_id res chain seq x y z
N MET A 1 13.21 -21.88 -29.78
CA MET A 1 13.22 -21.61 -28.33
C MET A 1 12.50 -20.30 -28.10
N ARG A 2 11.36 -20.27 -27.39
CA ARG A 2 10.68 -19.00 -27.09
C ARG A 2 11.57 -18.21 -26.15
N GLY A 3 12.04 -17.04 -26.59
CA GLY A 3 12.90 -16.17 -25.79
C GLY A 3 12.18 -15.63 -24.55
N ILE A 4 12.96 -15.21 -23.55
CA ILE A 4 12.44 -14.49 -22.39
C ILE A 4 11.73 -13.22 -22.87
N HIS A 5 10.52 -12.99 -22.40
CA HIS A 5 9.67 -11.86 -22.78
C HIS A 5 9.03 -11.22 -21.55
N LYS A 6 8.44 -10.03 -21.69
CA LYS A 6 7.86 -9.25 -20.58
C LYS A 6 6.84 -10.03 -19.74
N GLY A 7 6.05 -10.91 -20.34
CA GLY A 7 5.14 -11.81 -19.60
C GLY A 7 5.84 -12.72 -18.57
N HIS A 8 7.07 -13.19 -18.85
CA HIS A 8 7.86 -13.96 -17.89
C HIS A 8 8.30 -13.09 -16.72
N VAL A 9 8.81 -11.89 -16.98
CA VAL A 9 9.27 -10.95 -15.95
C VAL A 9 8.11 -10.55 -15.04
N LEU A 10 6.98 -10.13 -15.62
CA LEU A 10 5.78 -9.76 -14.87
C LEU A 10 5.20 -10.95 -14.11
N GLY A 11 5.22 -12.15 -14.72
CA GLY A 11 4.72 -13.38 -14.08
C GLY A 11 5.54 -13.77 -12.86
N VAL A 12 6.87 -13.82 -13.00
CA VAL A 12 7.78 -14.11 -11.87
C VAL A 12 7.61 -13.06 -10.77
N SER A 13 7.48 -11.78 -11.14
CA SER A 13 7.25 -10.71 -10.18
C SER A 13 5.93 -10.87 -9.42
N ALA A 14 4.84 -11.24 -10.12
CA ALA A 14 3.55 -11.53 -9.51
C ALA A 14 3.60 -12.77 -8.60
N PHE A 15 4.36 -13.80 -8.98
CA PHE A 15 4.57 -14.99 -8.15
C PHE A 15 5.29 -14.66 -6.83
N LEU A 16 6.35 -13.83 -6.90
CA LEU A 16 7.20 -13.50 -5.75
C LEU A 16 6.63 -12.40 -4.83
N ALA A 17 5.67 -11.60 -5.32
CA ALA A 17 5.18 -10.42 -4.61
C ALA A 17 4.64 -10.72 -3.20
N ILE A 18 3.82 -11.76 -3.03
CA ILE A 18 3.28 -12.09 -1.70
C ILE A 18 4.36 -12.69 -0.78
N PRO A 19 5.15 -13.70 -1.20
CA PRO A 19 6.27 -14.18 -0.38
C PRO A 19 7.22 -13.07 0.08
N PHE A 20 7.58 -12.14 -0.81
CA PHE A 20 8.42 -11.00 -0.45
C PHE A 20 7.70 -10.06 0.51
N ALA A 21 6.42 -9.78 0.30
CA ALA A 21 5.66 -8.93 1.22
C ALA A 21 5.53 -9.52 2.65
N ILE A 22 5.50 -10.85 2.78
CA ILE A 22 5.46 -11.55 4.07
C ILE A 22 6.82 -11.50 4.77
N PHE A 23 7.87 -12.00 4.11
CA PHE A 23 9.15 -12.26 4.77
C PHE A 23 10.15 -11.11 4.67
N MET A 24 10.04 -10.29 3.63
CA MET A 24 11.02 -9.26 3.28
C MET A 24 10.32 -8.04 2.66
N SER A 25 9.39 -7.42 3.38
CA SER A 25 8.54 -6.34 2.84
C SER A 25 9.33 -5.21 2.15
N LYS A 26 10.53 -4.87 2.65
CA LYS A 26 11.44 -3.90 2.02
C LYS A 26 11.97 -4.34 0.65
N ALA A 27 12.13 -5.64 0.42
CA ALA A 27 12.56 -6.20 -0.86
C ALA A 27 11.50 -6.06 -1.95
N MET A 28 10.25 -5.69 -1.61
CA MET A 28 9.23 -5.36 -2.61
C MET A 28 9.64 -4.19 -3.49
N ALA A 29 10.32 -3.18 -2.93
CA ALA A 29 10.83 -2.06 -3.72
C ALA A 29 11.89 -2.53 -4.74
N LEU A 30 12.77 -3.44 -4.33
CA LEU A 30 13.75 -4.04 -5.23
C LEU A 30 13.10 -4.89 -6.32
N LEU A 31 12.13 -5.75 -5.94
CA LEU A 31 11.37 -6.55 -6.90
C LEU A 31 10.66 -5.66 -7.93
N PHE A 32 10.07 -4.55 -7.49
CA PHE A 32 9.43 -3.57 -8.34
C PHE A 32 10.41 -2.94 -9.35
N VAL A 33 11.57 -2.49 -8.89
CA VAL A 33 12.60 -1.89 -9.77
C VAL A 33 13.11 -2.92 -10.78
N ILE A 34 13.41 -4.15 -10.33
CA ILE A 34 13.87 -5.23 -11.20
C ILE A 34 12.80 -5.56 -12.24
N ALA A 35 11.53 -5.66 -11.84
CA ALA A 35 10.43 -5.93 -12.76
C ALA A 35 10.30 -4.85 -13.83
N ALA A 36 10.42 -3.57 -13.44
CA ALA A 36 10.33 -2.45 -14.37
C ALA A 36 11.49 -2.44 -15.37
N VAL A 37 12.72 -2.61 -14.89
CA VAL A 37 13.93 -2.58 -15.73
C VAL A 37 14.00 -3.81 -16.65
N LEU A 38 13.86 -5.02 -16.12
CA LEU A 38 13.90 -6.24 -16.93
C LEU A 38 12.70 -6.33 -17.87
N GLY A 39 11.52 -5.86 -17.45
CA GLY A 39 10.33 -5.82 -18.28
C GLY A 39 10.52 -4.88 -19.46
N LEU A 40 11.09 -3.69 -19.22
CA LEU A 40 11.43 -2.73 -20.26
C LEU A 40 12.50 -3.27 -21.21
N ALA A 41 13.55 -3.90 -20.69
CA ALA A 41 14.60 -4.50 -21.50
C ALA A 41 14.06 -5.63 -22.40
N ALA A 42 13.18 -6.48 -21.85
CA ALA A 42 12.54 -7.56 -22.61
C ALA A 42 11.57 -7.03 -23.69
N ASP A 43 10.79 -5.98 -23.37
CA ASP A 43 9.90 -5.32 -24.34
C ASP A 43 10.72 -4.64 -25.45
N TRP A 44 11.78 -3.93 -25.09
CA TRP A 44 12.69 -3.30 -26.06
C TRP A 44 13.38 -4.32 -26.96
N ALA A 45 13.84 -5.44 -26.41
CA ALA A 45 14.49 -6.49 -27.19
C ALA A 45 13.57 -7.09 -28.26
N ARG A 46 12.26 -7.21 -27.96
CA ARG A 46 11.25 -7.78 -28.85
C ARG A 46 10.67 -6.75 -29.82
N GLU A 47 10.21 -5.61 -29.31
CA GLU A 47 9.41 -4.63 -30.06
C GLU A 47 10.26 -3.46 -30.59
N ARG A 48 11.44 -3.21 -30.01
CA ARG A 48 12.28 -2.02 -30.31
C ARG A 48 11.54 -0.69 -30.15
N THR A 49 10.51 -0.67 -29.31
CA THR A 49 9.71 0.52 -28.98
C THR A 49 9.74 0.81 -27.50
N LEU A 50 9.64 2.09 -27.14
CA LEU A 50 9.46 2.50 -25.75
C LEU A 50 8.00 2.32 -25.28
N PRO A 51 7.77 2.22 -23.97
CA PRO A 51 6.43 2.18 -23.41
C PRO A 51 5.64 3.44 -23.75
N THR A 52 4.42 3.23 -24.25
CA THR A 52 3.47 4.31 -24.45
C THR A 52 2.84 4.62 -23.11
N LEU A 53 3.19 5.78 -22.55
CA LEU A 53 2.65 6.26 -21.30
C LEU A 53 1.33 6.99 -21.58
N SER A 54 0.30 6.66 -20.83
CA SER A 54 -1.01 7.31 -20.92
C SER A 54 -0.93 8.79 -20.54
N LYS A 55 -1.37 9.69 -21.43
CA LYS A 55 -1.28 11.16 -21.25
C LYS A 55 -1.75 11.65 -19.88
N PRO A 56 -2.93 11.25 -19.33
CA PRO A 56 -3.38 11.75 -18.04
C PRO A 56 -2.42 11.42 -16.90
N PHE A 57 -1.84 10.22 -16.92
CA PHE A 57 -0.90 9.79 -15.89
C PHE A 57 0.50 10.39 -16.08
N SER A 58 0.92 10.67 -17.31
CA SER A 58 2.15 11.43 -17.58
C SER A 58 2.04 12.88 -17.10
N ILE A 59 0.86 13.50 -17.25
CA ILE A 59 0.58 14.83 -16.70
C ILE A 59 0.62 14.78 -15.18
N LEU A 60 -0.05 13.80 -14.56
CA LEU A 60 -0.02 13.63 -13.11
C LEU A 60 1.41 13.40 -12.57
N PHE A 61 2.21 12.58 -13.26
CA PHE A 61 3.62 12.39 -12.96
C PHE A 61 4.39 13.71 -13.02
N ALA A 62 4.22 14.48 -14.10
CA ALA A 62 4.88 15.77 -14.26
C ALA A 62 4.47 16.76 -13.16
N LEU A 63 3.18 16.80 -12.78
CA LEU A 63 2.68 17.63 -11.69
C LEU A 63 3.26 17.22 -10.34
N ILE A 64 3.32 15.93 -10.02
CA ILE A 64 3.91 15.44 -8.75
C ILE A 64 5.41 15.74 -8.70
N ALA A 65 6.13 15.48 -9.79
CA ALA A 65 7.57 15.75 -9.86
C ALA A 65 7.87 17.25 -9.79
N ALA A 66 7.11 18.07 -10.52
CA ALA A 66 7.23 19.53 -10.47
C ALA A 66 6.87 20.06 -9.08
N TYR A 67 5.81 19.56 -8.46
CA TYR A 67 5.44 19.92 -7.08
C TYR A 67 6.55 19.54 -6.09
N GLY A 68 7.10 18.32 -6.15
CA GLY A 68 8.21 17.91 -5.29
C GLY A 68 9.42 18.82 -5.43
N LEU A 69 9.84 19.10 -6.67
CA LEU A 69 10.98 19.98 -6.97
C LEU A 69 10.73 21.44 -6.57
N THR A 70 9.54 21.98 -6.84
CA THR A 70 9.23 23.37 -6.48
C THR A 70 9.05 23.51 -4.97
N SER A 71 8.55 22.49 -4.29
CA SER A 71 8.33 22.51 -2.84
C SER A 71 9.60 22.74 -2.03
N THR A 72 10.76 22.46 -2.61
CA THR A 72 12.07 22.72 -1.98
C THR A 72 12.31 24.21 -1.77
N LEU A 73 11.66 25.08 -2.55
CA LEU A 73 11.83 26.54 -2.47
C LEU A 73 11.20 27.15 -1.21
N TRP A 74 10.17 26.51 -0.64
CA TRP A 74 9.47 26.98 0.55
C TRP A 74 9.43 25.95 1.69
N SER A 75 10.12 24.81 1.50
CA SER A 75 10.19 23.75 2.50
C SER A 75 11.00 24.19 3.72
N ILE A 76 10.54 23.78 4.90
CA ILE A 76 11.32 23.91 6.15
C ILE A 76 12.61 23.07 6.06
N SER A 77 12.61 22.00 5.26
CA SER A 77 13.77 21.11 5.07
C SER A 77 13.98 20.78 3.58
N PRO A 78 14.59 21.69 2.81
CA PRO A 78 14.79 21.53 1.37
C PRO A 78 15.55 20.24 1.00
N ASP A 79 16.55 19.85 1.79
CA ASP A 79 17.34 18.64 1.55
C ASP A 79 16.49 17.36 1.63
N ASN A 80 15.59 17.27 2.60
CA ASN A 80 14.66 16.14 2.74
C ASN A 80 13.64 16.13 1.60
N SER A 81 13.10 17.30 1.23
CA SER A 81 12.18 17.43 0.09
C SER A 81 12.81 16.97 -1.23
N LEU A 82 14.06 17.34 -1.50
CA LEU A 82 14.82 16.85 -2.66
C LEU A 82 15.06 15.34 -2.57
N GLY A 83 15.48 14.87 -1.39
CA GLY A 83 15.75 13.47 -1.10
C GLY A 83 14.54 12.55 -1.34
N LEU A 84 13.32 13.01 -1.04
CA LEU A 84 12.09 12.23 -1.26
C LEU A 84 11.52 12.37 -2.69
N THR A 85 11.74 13.51 -3.34
CA THR A 85 11.21 13.78 -4.68
C THR A 85 11.68 12.75 -5.71
N LEU A 86 12.97 12.38 -5.69
CA LEU A 86 13.54 11.42 -6.65
C LEU A 86 12.99 10.00 -6.47
N PRO A 87 12.98 9.38 -5.27
CA PRO A 87 12.33 8.10 -5.03
C PRO A 87 10.84 8.10 -5.38
N LEU A 88 10.11 9.19 -5.07
CA LEU A 88 8.69 9.31 -5.38
C LEU A 88 8.46 9.31 -6.89
N ALA A 89 9.19 10.14 -7.63
CA ALA A 89 9.13 10.21 -9.08
C ALA A 89 9.53 8.86 -9.71
N GLY A 90 10.62 8.24 -9.24
CA GLY A 90 11.08 6.93 -9.73
C GLY A 90 10.05 5.83 -9.49
N THR A 91 9.40 5.81 -8.33
CA THR A 91 8.34 4.85 -8.01
C THR A 91 7.12 5.06 -8.91
N PHE A 92 6.69 6.31 -9.11
CA PHE A 92 5.56 6.62 -9.99
C PHE A 92 5.86 6.21 -11.43
N LEU A 93 7.03 6.58 -11.95
CA LEU A 93 7.46 6.25 -13.30
C LEU A 93 7.57 4.73 -13.51
N GLY A 94 8.17 4.01 -12.57
CA GLY A 94 8.24 2.54 -12.60
C GLY A 94 6.84 1.91 -12.67
N GLY A 95 5.87 2.49 -11.96
CA GLY A 95 4.48 2.04 -11.97
C GLY A 95 3.84 2.24 -13.34
N LEU A 96 4.04 3.40 -13.95
CA LEU A 96 3.56 3.68 -15.31
C LEU A 96 4.17 2.73 -16.36
N VAL A 97 5.47 2.45 -16.24
CA VAL A 97 6.16 1.50 -17.10
C VAL A 97 5.52 0.11 -16.95
N LEU A 98 5.37 -0.40 -15.73
CA LEU A 98 4.79 -1.72 -15.49
C LEU A 98 3.33 -1.82 -15.99
N VAL A 99 2.51 -0.79 -15.80
CA VAL A 99 1.14 -0.74 -16.31
C VAL A 99 1.13 -0.73 -17.86
N SER A 100 2.00 0.05 -18.49
CA SER A 100 2.13 0.10 -19.95
C SER A 100 2.59 -1.26 -20.52
N LEU A 101 3.53 -1.94 -19.86
CA LEU A 101 3.98 -3.28 -20.22
C LEU A 101 2.85 -4.32 -20.07
N GLY A 102 2.15 -4.32 -18.93
CA GLY A 102 1.07 -5.26 -18.64
C GLY A 102 -0.14 -5.11 -19.56
N SER A 103 -0.47 -3.87 -19.96
CA SER A 103 -1.59 -3.59 -20.88
C SER A 103 -1.33 -4.04 -22.32
N ARG A 104 -0.07 -4.28 -22.68
CA ARG A 104 0.37 -4.68 -24.02
C ARG A 104 0.95 -6.11 -24.05
N LEU A 105 0.51 -6.95 -23.10
CA LEU A 105 0.84 -8.38 -23.12
C LEU A 105 0.22 -9.06 -24.34
N HIS A 106 1.05 -9.73 -25.13
CA HIS A 106 0.61 -10.51 -26.28
C HIS A 106 -0.10 -11.80 -25.85
N GLU A 107 -0.82 -12.43 -26.78
CA GLU A 107 -1.57 -13.67 -26.54
C GLU A 107 -0.69 -14.86 -26.11
N ASP A 108 0.57 -14.90 -26.56
CA ASP A 108 1.56 -15.90 -26.17
C ASP A 108 2.15 -15.64 -24.77
N GLU A 109 2.16 -14.38 -24.31
CA GLU A 109 2.76 -13.98 -23.03
C GLU A 109 1.79 -14.07 -21.85
N ARG A 110 0.51 -13.80 -22.13
CA ARG A 110 -0.56 -13.74 -21.13
C ARG A 110 -0.76 -15.04 -20.35
N PRO A 111 -0.71 -16.26 -20.96
CA PRO A 111 -0.95 -17.50 -20.24
C PRO A 111 0.01 -17.72 -19.07
N PHE A 112 1.30 -17.41 -19.27
CA PHE A 112 2.33 -17.55 -18.25
C PHE A 112 2.13 -16.54 -17.12
N PHE A 113 1.94 -15.26 -17.45
CA PHE A 113 1.71 -14.20 -16.46
C PHE A 113 0.54 -14.55 -15.54
N GLU A 114 -0.59 -14.95 -16.14
CA GLU A 114 -1.80 -15.31 -15.41
C GLU A 114 -1.65 -16.57 -14.56
N ALA A 115 -0.95 -17.59 -15.06
CA ALA A 115 -0.66 -18.79 -14.28
C ALA A 115 0.23 -18.44 -13.07
N ALA A 116 1.28 -17.66 -13.28
CA ALA A 116 2.19 -17.23 -12.22
C ALA A 116 1.49 -16.33 -11.19
N LEU A 117 0.57 -15.45 -11.61
CA LEU A 117 -0.27 -14.66 -10.72
C LEU A 117 -1.16 -15.56 -9.83
N ILE A 118 -1.87 -16.52 -10.43
CA ILE A 118 -2.75 -17.43 -9.68
C ILE A 118 -1.93 -18.27 -8.70
N ILE A 119 -0.85 -18.89 -9.17
CA ILE A 119 0.01 -19.73 -8.33
C ILE A 119 0.64 -18.89 -7.22
N GLY A 120 1.09 -17.67 -7.51
CA GLY A 120 1.62 -16.72 -6.53
C GLY A 120 0.63 -16.36 -5.44
N VAL A 121 -0.62 -16.08 -5.83
CA VAL A 121 -1.71 -15.79 -4.90
C VAL A 121 -2.04 -17.00 -4.03
N VAL A 122 -2.26 -18.17 -4.63
CA VAL A 122 -2.57 -19.40 -3.89
C VAL A 122 -1.44 -19.76 -2.92
N THR A 123 -0.19 -19.73 -3.39
CA THR A 123 0.99 -20.01 -2.56
C THR A 123 1.14 -18.95 -1.47
N GLY A 124 0.92 -17.68 -1.78
CA GLY A 124 0.98 -16.57 -0.83
C GLY A 124 -0.05 -16.70 0.29
N PHE A 125 -1.29 -17.05 -0.02
CA PHE A 125 -2.32 -17.33 1.00
C PHE A 125 -2.01 -18.58 1.82
N ALA A 126 -1.47 -19.64 1.20
CA ALA A 126 -1.02 -20.83 1.92
C ALA A 126 0.11 -20.50 2.90
N LEU A 127 1.09 -19.68 2.50
CA LEU A 127 2.17 -19.21 3.35
C LEU A 127 1.68 -18.32 4.50
N LEU A 128 0.74 -17.41 4.22
CA LEU A 128 0.11 -16.58 5.26
C LEU A 128 -0.64 -17.44 6.29
N ALA A 129 -1.48 -18.36 5.82
CA ALA A 129 -2.19 -19.27 6.70
C ALA A 129 -1.21 -20.11 7.53
N PHE A 130 -0.16 -20.66 6.90
CA PHE A 130 0.87 -21.40 7.59
C PHE A 130 1.53 -20.55 8.68
N GLU A 131 1.99 -19.34 8.39
CA GLU A 131 2.60 -18.44 9.38
C GLU A 131 1.69 -18.12 10.56
N MET A 132 0.39 -17.94 10.29
CA MET A 132 -0.63 -17.67 11.31
C MET A 132 -0.87 -18.86 12.25
N PHE A 133 -0.84 -20.09 11.74
CA PHE A 133 -1.09 -21.30 12.53
C PHE A 133 0.18 -21.99 13.06
N SER A 134 1.37 -21.63 12.54
CA SER A 134 2.66 -22.25 12.88
C SER A 134 3.57 -21.34 13.71
N PRO A 135 3.06 -20.65 14.74
CA PRO A 135 3.75 -19.58 15.47
C PRO A 135 4.92 -18.81 14.78
N LEU A 136 4.72 -18.43 13.50
CA LEU A 136 5.73 -17.78 12.65
C LEU A 136 7.00 -18.61 12.39
N VAL A 137 6.88 -19.94 12.23
CA VAL A 137 8.01 -20.87 12.06
C VAL A 137 8.89 -20.48 10.87
N LEU A 138 8.31 -20.16 9.71
CA LEU A 138 9.10 -19.84 8.52
C LEU A 138 9.74 -18.46 8.66
N THR A 139 9.05 -17.48 9.23
CA THR A 139 9.65 -16.17 9.55
C THR A 139 10.82 -16.30 10.51
N ARG A 140 10.69 -17.09 11.58
CA ARG A 140 11.77 -17.35 12.55
C ARG A 140 12.96 -18.05 11.87
N PHE A 141 12.67 -19.09 11.09
CA PHE A 141 13.70 -19.84 10.36
C PHE A 141 14.48 -18.93 9.41
N LEU A 142 13.79 -18.14 8.58
CA LEU A 142 14.42 -17.23 7.63
C LEU A 142 15.23 -16.15 8.33
N ASN A 143 14.74 -15.57 9.44
CA ASN A 143 15.52 -14.58 10.18
C ASN A 143 16.76 -15.18 10.85
N LYS A 144 16.67 -16.42 11.34
CA LYS A 144 17.83 -17.12 11.90
C LYS A 144 18.88 -17.44 10.84
N VAL A 145 18.46 -18.01 9.71
CA VAL A 145 19.39 -18.47 8.66
C VAL A 145 19.95 -17.31 7.83
N VAL A 146 19.11 -16.35 7.44
CA VAL A 146 19.50 -15.27 6.51
C VAL A 146 20.04 -14.06 7.25
N MET A 147 19.43 -13.68 8.37
CA MET A 147 19.76 -12.44 9.09
C MET A 147 20.60 -12.67 10.34
N ASN A 148 20.84 -13.94 10.71
CA ASN A 148 21.49 -14.33 11.96
C ASN A 148 20.87 -13.64 13.20
N ARG A 149 19.54 -13.52 13.21
CA ARG A 149 18.77 -12.87 14.28
C ARG A 149 17.70 -13.82 14.81
N GLU A 150 17.65 -13.98 16.12
CA GLU A 150 16.55 -14.68 16.76
C GLU A 150 15.40 -13.70 17.04
N ILE A 151 14.23 -13.98 16.47
CA ILE A 151 13.01 -13.20 16.73
C ILE A 151 12.31 -13.81 17.94
N ILE A 152 12.25 -13.05 19.02
CA ILE A 152 11.32 -13.32 20.12
C ILE A 152 9.94 -12.87 19.65
N VAL A 153 9.05 -13.83 19.39
CA VAL A 153 7.70 -13.52 18.95
C VAL A 153 6.93 -12.96 20.14
N ASN A 154 6.64 -11.67 20.06
CA ASN A 154 5.71 -11.06 20.98
C ASN A 154 4.30 -11.20 20.39
N TYR A 155 3.53 -12.16 20.88
CA TYR A 155 2.15 -12.41 20.43
C TYR A 155 1.20 -11.22 20.69
N THR A 156 1.60 -10.24 21.51
CA THR A 156 0.87 -8.99 21.68
C THR A 156 1.08 -7.99 20.53
N GLN A 157 2.14 -8.15 19.73
CA GLN A 157 2.41 -7.34 18.54
C GLN A 157 2.03 -8.11 17.27
N GLN A 158 0.77 -8.03 16.86
CA GLN A 158 0.23 -8.70 15.65
C GLN A 158 0.78 -8.17 14.31
N ASN A 159 1.93 -7.50 14.26
CA ASN A 159 2.38 -6.79 13.05
C ASN A 159 3.15 -7.65 12.03
N TYR A 160 3.55 -8.88 12.36
CA TYR A 160 4.52 -9.64 11.59
C TYR A 160 4.08 -9.96 10.14
N TYR A 161 2.82 -10.29 9.91
CA TYR A 161 2.30 -10.63 8.58
C TYR A 161 1.32 -9.59 8.00
N LYS A 162 1.10 -8.44 8.67
CA LYS A 162 0.10 -7.44 8.22
C LYS A 162 0.40 -6.87 6.84
N THR A 163 1.66 -6.61 6.54
CA THR A 163 2.09 -6.12 5.22
C THR A 163 1.85 -7.18 4.15
N GLY A 164 2.25 -8.43 4.42
CA GLY A 164 2.01 -9.58 3.54
C GLY A 164 0.52 -9.80 3.27
N ALA A 165 -0.31 -9.77 4.32
CA ALA A 165 -1.76 -9.89 4.22
C ALA A 165 -2.35 -8.78 3.34
N THR A 166 -1.92 -7.52 3.53
CA THR A 166 -2.39 -6.38 2.73
C THR A 166 -2.06 -6.56 1.24
N VAL A 167 -0.83 -6.94 0.90
CA VAL A 167 -0.44 -7.21 -0.49
C VAL A 167 -1.22 -8.40 -1.07
N ALA A 168 -1.41 -9.47 -0.29
CA ALA A 168 -2.18 -10.63 -0.72
C ALA A 168 -3.64 -10.29 -1.04
N VAL A 169 -4.31 -9.44 -0.24
CA VAL A 169 -5.67 -8.97 -0.53
C VAL A 169 -5.72 -8.18 -1.84
N LEU A 170 -4.75 -7.28 -2.07
CA LEU A 170 -4.69 -6.50 -3.31
C LEU A 170 -4.50 -7.39 -4.54
N MET A 171 -3.69 -8.45 -4.42
CA MET A 171 -3.43 -9.40 -5.51
C MET A 171 -4.53 -10.46 -5.68
N ALA A 172 -5.38 -10.69 -4.68
CA ALA A 172 -6.48 -11.64 -4.76
C ALA A 172 -7.47 -11.26 -5.88
N TRP A 173 -7.82 -9.98 -6.01
CA TRP A 173 -8.77 -9.49 -7.01
C TRP A 173 -8.40 -9.83 -8.46
N PRO A 174 -7.19 -9.50 -8.96
CA PRO A 174 -6.82 -9.86 -10.32
C PRO A 174 -6.68 -11.39 -10.52
N ALA A 175 -6.32 -12.16 -9.49
CA ALA A 175 -6.31 -13.63 -9.59
C ALA A 175 -7.73 -14.22 -9.67
N LEU A 176 -8.66 -13.73 -8.84
CA LEU A 176 -10.08 -14.10 -8.87
C LEU A 176 -10.71 -13.78 -10.22
N ALA A 177 -10.46 -12.57 -10.74
CA ALA A 177 -10.93 -12.14 -12.05
C ALA A 177 -10.35 -13.01 -13.18
N THR A 178 -9.07 -13.36 -13.12
CA THR A 178 -8.41 -14.25 -14.08
C THR A 178 -9.02 -15.66 -14.05
N LEU A 179 -9.22 -16.25 -12.87
CA LEU A 179 -9.87 -17.57 -12.73
C LEU A 179 -11.29 -17.58 -13.28
N TRP A 180 -12.06 -16.53 -12.96
CA TRP A 180 -13.42 -16.36 -13.45
C TRP A 180 -13.45 -16.25 -14.98
N ARG A 181 -12.58 -15.40 -15.56
CA ARG A 181 -12.46 -15.20 -17.01
C ARG A 181 -12.05 -16.47 -17.76
N ARG A 182 -11.24 -17.33 -17.14
CA ARG A 182 -10.82 -18.63 -17.67
C ARG A 182 -11.89 -19.73 -17.52
N GLY A 183 -13.06 -19.42 -16.97
CA GLY A 183 -14.17 -20.37 -16.78
C GLY A 183 -14.11 -21.20 -15.49
N SER A 184 -13.05 -21.08 -14.68
CA SER A 184 -12.93 -21.78 -13.40
C SER A 184 -13.67 -21.05 -12.28
N LYS A 185 -15.01 -21.04 -12.38
CA LYS A 185 -15.88 -20.40 -11.37
C LYS A 185 -15.71 -21.03 -9.99
N VAL A 186 -15.57 -22.35 -9.93
CA VAL A 186 -15.35 -23.11 -8.68
C VAL A 186 -14.01 -22.71 -8.06
N GLY A 187 -12.93 -22.65 -8.85
CA GLY A 187 -11.62 -22.23 -8.36
C GLY A 187 -11.61 -20.79 -7.87
N SER A 188 -12.30 -19.89 -8.58
CA SER A 188 -12.48 -18.49 -8.15
C SER A 188 -13.24 -18.41 -6.82
N MET A 189 -14.35 -19.15 -6.66
CA MET A 189 -15.11 -19.17 -5.41
C MET A 189 -14.32 -19.78 -4.24
N ALA A 190 -13.60 -20.88 -4.48
CA ALA A 190 -12.74 -21.50 -3.48
C ALA A 190 -11.65 -20.53 -3.01
N LEU A 191 -10.98 -19.83 -3.94
CA LEU A 191 -10.00 -18.82 -3.61
C LEU A 191 -10.62 -17.67 -2.80
N LEU A 192 -11.83 -17.22 -3.16
CA LEU A 192 -12.53 -16.16 -2.43
C LEU A 192 -12.79 -16.56 -0.97
N VAL A 193 -13.22 -17.80 -0.73
CA VAL A 193 -13.43 -18.33 0.63
C VAL A 193 -12.12 -18.35 1.41
N VAL A 194 -11.03 -18.81 0.81
CA VAL A 194 -9.69 -18.80 1.44
C VAL A 194 -9.24 -17.39 1.78
N VAL A 195 -9.46 -16.43 0.87
CA VAL A 195 -9.14 -15.02 1.08
C VAL A 195 -9.90 -14.47 2.28
N ILE A 196 -11.22 -14.66 2.34
CA ILE A 196 -12.07 -14.20 3.45
C ILE A 196 -11.62 -14.83 4.77
N ALA A 197 -11.44 -16.16 4.81
CA ALA A 197 -11.03 -16.87 6.01
C ALA A 197 -9.69 -16.38 6.54
N THR A 198 -8.70 -16.21 5.66
CA THR A 198 -7.36 -15.74 6.04
C THR A 198 -7.38 -14.30 6.53
N ILE A 199 -8.14 -13.42 5.88
CA ILE A 199 -8.26 -12.01 6.29
C ILE A 199 -8.91 -11.89 7.66
N LEU A 200 -10.01 -12.59 7.90
CA LEU A 200 -10.71 -12.56 9.19
C LEU A 200 -9.81 -13.11 10.30
N ALA A 201 -9.11 -14.22 10.05
CA ALA A 201 -8.18 -14.80 11.01
C ALA A 201 -6.94 -13.91 11.24
N SER A 202 -6.56 -13.05 10.29
CA SER A 202 -5.36 -12.21 10.40
C SER A 202 -5.46 -11.12 11.48
N GLY A 203 -6.68 -10.72 11.86
CA GLY A 203 -6.92 -9.59 12.76
C GLY A 203 -6.48 -8.22 12.20
N SER A 204 -6.10 -8.15 10.92
CA SER A 204 -5.66 -6.92 10.28
C SER A 204 -6.85 -6.06 9.86
N GLY A 205 -7.18 -5.05 10.67
CA GLY A 205 -8.24 -4.09 10.35
C GLY A 205 -8.06 -3.42 8.97
N ALA A 206 -6.82 -3.14 8.57
CA ALA A 206 -6.52 -2.58 7.24
C ALA A 206 -6.86 -3.57 6.10
N SER A 207 -6.55 -4.86 6.28
CA SER A 207 -6.84 -5.89 5.29
C SER A 207 -8.34 -6.18 5.19
N ILE A 208 -9.05 -6.17 6.32
CA ILE A 208 -10.52 -6.29 6.39
C ILE A 208 -11.17 -5.11 5.64
N LEU A 209 -10.80 -3.88 5.98
CA LEU A 209 -11.32 -2.67 5.32
C LEU A 209 -10.99 -2.68 3.82
N GLY A 210 -9.74 -2.99 3.45
CA GLY A 210 -9.32 -3.07 2.05
C GLY A 210 -10.12 -4.10 1.24
N PHE A 211 -10.46 -5.24 1.83
CA PHE A 211 -11.31 -6.24 1.19
C PHE A 211 -12.73 -5.74 0.99
N PHE A 212 -13.38 -5.18 2.02
CA PHE A 212 -14.76 -4.68 1.89
C PHE A 212 -14.86 -3.48 0.96
N VAL A 213 -13.91 -2.54 0.99
CA VAL A 213 -13.83 -1.45 0.02
C VAL A 213 -13.66 -2.01 -1.39
N GLY A 214 -12.78 -3.00 -1.58
CA GLY A 214 -12.62 -3.71 -2.85
C GLY A 214 -13.92 -4.35 -3.33
N LEU A 215 -14.67 -4.99 -2.43
CA LEU A 215 -15.97 -5.59 -2.73
C LEU A 215 -17.02 -4.53 -3.12
N THR A 216 -17.07 -3.40 -2.43
CA THR A 216 -17.96 -2.28 -2.76
C THR A 216 -17.61 -1.70 -4.14
N VAL A 217 -16.32 -1.49 -4.41
CA VAL A 217 -15.86 -1.00 -5.73
C VAL A 217 -16.18 -2.01 -6.82
N PHE A 218 -16.00 -3.31 -6.56
CA PHE A 218 -16.38 -4.37 -7.50
C PHE A 218 -17.89 -4.37 -7.77
N ALA A 219 -18.73 -4.30 -6.74
CA ALA A 219 -20.19 -4.24 -6.88
C ALA A 219 -20.62 -2.99 -7.65
N MET A 220 -20.04 -1.83 -7.35
CA MET A 220 -20.27 -0.59 -8.09
C MET A 220 -19.86 -0.73 -9.56
N ALA A 221 -18.68 -1.30 -9.83
CA ALA A 221 -18.20 -1.53 -11.20
C ALA A 221 -19.11 -2.47 -11.98
N TYR A 222 -19.64 -3.50 -11.32
CA TYR A 222 -20.59 -4.44 -11.92
C TYR A 222 -21.94 -3.79 -12.25
N LEU A 223 -22.51 -3.04 -11.30
CA LEU A 223 -23.85 -2.43 -11.43
C LEU A 223 -23.86 -1.17 -12.30
N LEU A 224 -22.88 -0.27 -12.10
CA LEU A 224 -22.84 1.06 -12.71
C LEU A 224 -21.91 1.13 -13.94
N ARG A 225 -21.20 0.04 -14.25
CA ARG A 225 -20.30 -0.12 -15.41
C ARG A 225 -19.37 1.08 -15.55
N ARG A 226 -19.49 1.84 -16.66
CA ARG A 226 -18.64 2.99 -16.99
C ARG A 226 -18.77 4.16 -16.01
N ARG A 227 -19.90 4.28 -15.28
CA ARG A 227 -20.10 5.36 -14.29
C ARG A 227 -19.36 5.10 -12.99
N ALA A 228 -19.06 3.84 -12.67
CA ALA A 228 -18.38 3.48 -11.42
C ALA A 228 -17.02 4.17 -11.29
N ALA A 229 -16.25 4.23 -12.38
CA ALA A 229 -14.96 4.90 -12.39
C ALA A 229 -15.09 6.41 -12.10
N ALA A 230 -16.04 7.09 -12.75
CA ALA A 230 -16.27 8.52 -12.52
C ALA A 230 -16.71 8.81 -11.08
N ILE A 231 -17.65 8.01 -10.55
CA ILE A 231 -18.13 8.13 -9.16
C ILE A 231 -16.97 7.90 -8.18
N PHE A 232 -16.17 6.85 -8.41
CA PHE A 232 -15.03 6.54 -7.54
C PHE A 232 -13.97 7.65 -7.57
N THR A 233 -13.68 8.22 -8.75
CA THR A 233 -12.80 9.39 -8.87
C THR A 233 -13.34 10.57 -8.08
N VAL A 234 -14.63 10.91 -8.22
CA VAL A 234 -15.25 12.00 -7.47
C VAL A 234 -15.18 11.75 -5.96
N MET A 235 -15.46 10.53 -5.50
CA MET A 235 -15.35 10.17 -4.09
C MET A 235 -13.92 10.33 -3.56
N ILE A 236 -12.91 9.88 -4.30
CA ILE A 236 -11.51 10.06 -3.91
C ILE A 236 -11.14 11.55 -3.86
N VAL A 237 -11.46 12.32 -4.90
CA VAL A 237 -11.16 13.75 -4.95
C VAL A 237 -11.82 14.48 -3.78
N PHE A 238 -13.10 14.19 -3.51
CA PHE A 238 -13.81 14.77 -2.38
C PHE A 238 -13.22 14.34 -1.03
N ALA A 239 -12.89 13.05 -0.86
CA ALA A 239 -12.27 12.54 0.37
C ALA A 239 -10.92 13.21 0.65
N VAL A 240 -10.07 13.36 -0.37
CA VAL A 240 -8.76 14.03 -0.26
C VAL A 240 -8.96 15.52 0.06
N ALA A 241 -9.87 16.21 -0.64
CA ALA A 241 -10.12 17.63 -0.41
C ALA A 241 -10.75 17.92 0.96
N ALA A 242 -11.59 17.01 1.47
CA ALA A 242 -12.21 17.13 2.79
C ALA A 242 -11.27 16.74 3.94
N MET A 243 -10.18 16.02 3.66
CA MET A 243 -9.33 15.44 4.69
C MET A 243 -8.69 16.49 5.62
N PRO A 244 -8.21 17.66 5.18
CA PRO A 244 -7.69 18.69 6.08
C PRO A 244 -8.73 19.26 7.06
N LEU A 245 -10.03 19.14 6.75
CA LEU A 245 -11.12 19.68 7.56
C LEU A 245 -11.70 18.62 8.51
N ALA A 246 -11.75 17.36 8.09
CA ALA A 246 -12.40 16.29 8.83
C ALA A 246 -11.86 16.09 10.27
N PRO A 247 -10.53 16.09 10.54
CA PRO A 247 -10.00 15.92 11.88
C PRO A 247 -10.40 17.02 12.87
N ARG A 248 -10.64 18.25 12.38
CA ARG A 248 -11.04 19.37 13.26
C ARG A 248 -12.42 19.16 13.88
N LEU A 249 -13.29 18.44 13.17
CA LEU A 249 -14.64 18.11 13.62
C LEU A 249 -14.66 16.95 14.62
N LEU A 250 -13.56 16.18 14.73
CA LEU A 250 -13.47 15.10 15.70
C LEU A 250 -13.37 15.66 17.13
N PRO A 251 -13.97 15.01 18.14
CA PRO A 251 -13.76 15.39 19.53
C PRO A 251 -12.28 15.27 19.94
N SER A 252 -11.91 15.77 21.12
CA SER A 252 -10.54 15.60 21.63
C SER A 252 -10.28 14.11 21.94
N PRO A 253 -9.02 13.63 21.85
CA PRO A 253 -8.70 12.25 22.25
C PRO A 253 -9.22 11.88 23.66
N GLN A 254 -9.16 12.82 24.61
CA GLN A 254 -9.69 12.67 25.98
C GLN A 254 -11.21 12.50 25.98
N SER A 255 -11.93 13.36 25.26
CA SER A 255 -13.40 13.27 25.17
C SER A 255 -13.86 11.96 24.51
N ILE A 256 -13.08 11.42 23.57
CA ILE A 256 -13.37 10.14 22.93
C ILE A 256 -13.10 8.98 23.88
N GLU A 257 -12.07 9.07 24.72
CA GLU A 257 -11.81 8.07 25.75
C GLU A 257 -12.96 8.00 26.76
N ASP A 258 -13.38 9.17 27.27
CA ASP A 258 -14.46 9.27 28.26
C ASP A 258 -15.79 8.71 27.74
N SER A 259 -16.06 8.91 26.44
CA SER A 259 -17.32 8.48 25.80
C SER A 259 -17.26 7.09 25.16
N MET A 260 -16.08 6.63 24.75
CA MET A 260 -15.88 5.40 23.98
C MET A 260 -14.62 4.63 24.43
N PRO A 261 -14.59 4.13 25.68
CA PRO A 261 -13.40 3.51 26.27
C PRO A 261 -13.00 2.17 25.60
N TYR A 262 -13.90 1.57 24.83
CA TYR A 262 -13.67 0.29 24.14
C TYR A 262 -12.92 0.42 22.80
N LEU A 263 -12.61 1.65 22.36
CA LEU A 263 -11.88 1.85 21.11
C LEU A 263 -10.44 1.30 21.20
N PRO A 264 -9.89 0.76 20.10
CA PRO A 264 -8.51 0.30 20.11
C PRO A 264 -7.53 1.42 20.48
N ASN A 265 -6.55 1.12 21.35
CA ASN A 265 -5.55 2.08 21.81
C ASN A 265 -4.81 2.84 20.68
N SER A 266 -4.73 2.26 19.47
CA SER A 266 -4.14 2.93 18.30
C SER A 266 -4.96 4.09 17.74
N VAL A 267 -6.24 4.22 18.10
CA VAL A 267 -7.12 5.28 17.60
C VAL A 267 -6.76 6.63 18.22
N PHE A 268 -6.48 6.67 19.53
CA PHE A 268 -6.22 7.91 20.25
C PHE A 268 -4.98 8.68 19.73
N PRO A 269 -3.79 8.03 19.54
CA PRO A 269 -2.65 8.71 18.93
C PRO A 269 -2.95 9.20 17.51
N ARG A 270 -3.72 8.45 16.71
CA ARG A 270 -4.07 8.87 15.34
C ARG A 270 -4.91 10.12 15.32
N ILE A 271 -5.93 10.20 16.18
CA ILE A 271 -6.79 11.39 16.25
C ILE A 271 -5.98 12.61 16.70
N PHE A 272 -5.06 12.44 17.65
CA PHE A 272 -4.14 13.50 18.05
C PHE A 272 -3.29 13.98 16.86
N ILE A 273 -2.62 13.06 16.15
CA ILE A 273 -1.79 13.37 14.97
C ILE A 273 -2.61 14.07 13.88
N TRP A 274 -3.82 13.57 13.58
CA TRP A 274 -4.66 14.15 12.54
C TRP A 274 -5.13 15.56 12.86
N LYS A 275 -5.48 15.82 14.13
CA LYS A 275 -5.85 17.16 14.59
C LYS A 275 -4.65 18.11 14.51
N SER A 276 -3.49 17.68 14.98
CA SER A 276 -2.25 18.46 14.88
C SER A 276 -1.91 18.77 13.41
N ALA A 277 -1.87 17.77 12.53
CA ALA A 277 -1.62 17.95 11.11
C ALA A 277 -2.64 18.93 10.47
N SER A 278 -3.92 18.79 10.79
CA SER A 278 -4.95 19.73 10.31
C SER A 278 -4.73 21.17 10.78
N GLY A 279 -4.12 21.36 11.95
CA GLY A 279 -3.73 22.67 12.48
C GLY A 279 -2.63 23.31 11.66
N TYR A 280 -1.55 22.56 11.38
CA TYR A 280 -0.46 23.05 10.53
C TYR A 280 -0.89 23.34 9.09
N ILE A 281 -1.81 22.55 8.53
CA ILE A 281 -2.42 22.85 7.22
C ILE A 281 -3.22 24.17 7.28
N ALA A 282 -3.83 24.50 8.41
CA ALA A 282 -4.56 25.77 8.58
C ALA A 282 -3.66 26.99 8.42
N GLU A 283 -2.42 26.89 8.90
CA GLU A 283 -1.47 28.00 8.91
C GLU A 283 -0.99 28.34 7.51
N THR A 284 -0.79 27.32 6.68
CA THR A 284 -0.26 27.45 5.31
C THR A 284 -1.09 26.60 4.33
N PRO A 285 -2.36 26.96 4.05
CA PRO A 285 -3.30 26.08 3.35
C PRO A 285 -3.01 25.90 1.86
N ILE A 286 -2.32 26.85 1.23
CA ILE A 286 -2.02 26.82 -0.21
C ILE A 286 -0.69 26.11 -0.48
N LEU A 287 0.39 26.59 0.14
CA LEU A 287 1.74 26.08 -0.11
C LEU A 287 2.12 24.91 0.82
N GLY A 288 1.48 24.79 1.99
CA GLY A 288 1.92 23.87 3.03
C GLY A 288 3.30 24.25 3.59
N LYS A 289 3.96 23.26 4.20
CA LYS A 289 5.31 23.40 4.79
C LYS A 289 6.41 22.75 3.93
N GLY A 290 6.11 22.38 2.69
CA GLY A 290 6.97 21.63 1.79
C GLY A 290 6.87 20.10 1.96
N LEU A 291 7.32 19.35 0.95
CA LEU A 291 7.32 17.89 0.96
C LEU A 291 8.31 17.33 2.01
N ASP A 292 7.92 16.28 2.74
CA ASP A 292 8.77 15.60 3.74
C ASP A 292 9.25 16.46 4.93
N SER A 293 8.48 17.49 5.29
CA SER A 293 8.80 18.39 6.41
C SER A 293 8.37 17.87 7.79
N SER A 294 7.76 16.68 7.88
CA SER A 294 7.20 16.14 9.14
C SER A 294 8.24 16.11 10.26
N ARG A 295 9.45 15.62 9.99
CA ARG A 295 10.58 15.57 10.94
C ARG A 295 11.08 16.94 11.40
N ALA A 296 10.88 17.97 10.59
CA ALA A 296 11.31 19.32 10.90
C ALA A 296 10.28 20.08 11.72
N ILE A 297 9.02 19.67 11.65
CA ILE A 297 7.91 20.28 12.37
C ILE A 297 7.80 19.73 13.80
N SER A 298 8.09 18.45 14.00
CA SER A 298 8.00 17.81 15.31
C SER A 298 9.05 16.70 15.44
N THR A 299 9.64 16.63 16.62
CA THR A 299 10.68 15.67 16.99
C THR A 299 10.23 14.82 18.19
N ILE A 300 11.05 13.82 18.55
CA ILE A 300 10.81 12.95 19.71
C ILE A 300 10.72 13.74 21.02
N GLU A 301 11.37 14.91 21.09
CA GLU A 301 11.36 15.80 22.26
C GLU A 301 10.01 16.50 22.43
N ASP A 302 9.23 16.63 21.36
CA ASP A 302 7.91 17.27 21.35
C ASP A 302 6.76 16.31 21.72
N LYS A 303 7.09 15.14 22.29
CA LYS A 303 6.07 14.15 22.70
C LYS A 303 5.19 14.70 23.80
N VAL A 304 3.88 14.69 23.54
CA VAL A 304 2.88 15.16 24.50
C VAL A 304 2.04 13.97 24.98
N PHE A 305 1.73 13.97 26.28
CA PHE A 305 0.66 13.14 26.81
C PHE A 305 -0.68 13.71 26.37
N PHE A 306 -1.36 13.04 25.44
CA PHE A 306 -2.63 13.52 24.90
C PHE A 306 -3.84 12.92 25.64
N ALA A 307 -3.63 11.96 26.54
CA ALA A 307 -4.67 11.34 27.35
C ALA A 307 -4.07 10.74 28.65
N PRO A 308 -3.87 11.56 29.70
CA PRO A 308 -3.15 11.18 30.92
C PRO A 308 -3.91 10.16 31.80
N ASN A 309 -5.20 9.92 31.53
CA ASN A 309 -6.02 8.96 32.26
C ASN A 309 -6.04 7.55 31.64
N ILE A 310 -5.49 7.37 30.42
CA ILE A 310 -5.41 6.06 29.76
C ILE A 310 -4.39 5.17 30.50
N LYS A 311 -4.76 3.90 30.76
CA LYS A 311 -3.81 2.86 31.16
C LYS A 311 -2.65 2.83 30.16
N HIS A 312 -1.45 3.19 30.63
CA HIS A 312 -0.16 3.28 29.92
C HIS A 312 0.27 4.68 29.42
N ASN A 313 -0.43 5.76 29.81
CA ASN A 313 -0.05 7.16 29.53
C ASN A 313 0.46 7.37 28.08
N PRO A 314 -0.40 7.17 27.07
CA PRO A 314 0.04 7.18 25.69
C PRO A 314 0.56 8.57 25.30
N GLN A 315 1.76 8.55 24.72
CA GLN A 315 2.47 9.70 24.20
C GLN A 315 2.55 9.63 22.69
N SER A 316 2.45 10.78 22.03
CA SER A 316 2.68 10.89 20.60
C SER A 316 3.34 12.21 20.29
N GLU A 317 4.18 12.19 19.27
CA GLU A 317 4.64 13.40 18.58
C GLU A 317 3.41 14.03 17.90
N PRO A 318 3.26 15.36 17.92
CA PRO A 318 2.23 16.07 17.15
C PRO A 318 2.21 15.68 15.68
N ILE A 319 3.39 15.57 15.07
CA ILE A 319 3.57 15.02 13.71
C ILE A 319 4.76 14.05 13.75
N PRO A 320 4.53 12.74 13.89
CA PRO A 320 5.61 11.79 13.78
C PRO A 320 6.11 11.70 12.34
N LEU A 321 7.32 11.16 12.18
CA LEU A 321 7.91 10.82 10.88
C LEU A 321 6.92 10.14 9.91
N HIS A 322 6.09 9.25 10.43
CA HIS A 322 5.06 8.55 9.69
C HIS A 322 3.70 8.92 10.30
N PRO A 323 3.07 10.04 9.90
CA PRO A 323 1.73 10.37 10.32
C PRO A 323 0.81 9.22 9.88
N HIS A 324 0.23 8.51 10.84
CA HIS A 324 -0.46 7.26 10.55
C HIS A 324 -1.76 7.51 9.76
N SER A 325 -1.81 7.00 8.53
CA SER A 325 -3.01 6.60 7.76
C SER A 325 -4.06 7.67 7.43
N ALA A 326 -3.73 8.95 7.46
CA ALA A 326 -4.58 10.00 6.90
C ALA A 326 -3.86 10.69 5.74
N ILE A 327 -4.61 11.04 4.68
CA ILE A 327 -4.12 11.85 3.57
C ILE A 327 -4.13 13.31 4.04
N LEU A 328 -3.11 13.69 4.83
CA LEU A 328 -2.95 15.01 5.46
C LEU A 328 -1.57 15.57 5.15
#